data_AF-A0A2T2PQW2-F1
#
_entry.id   AF-A0A2T2PQW2-F1
#
_cell.length_a   1.000
_cell.length_b   1.000
_cell.length_c   1.000
_cell.angle_alpha   90.00
_cell.angle_beta   90.00
_cell.angle_gamma   90.00
#
_symmetry.space_group_name_H-M   'P 1'
#
loop_
_entity.id
_entity.type
_entity.pdbx_description
1 polymer ?
#
loop_
_entity_poly.entity_id
_entity_poly.type
_entity_poly.pdbx_seq_one_letter_code
_entity_poly.pdbx_strand_id
1 'polypeptide(L)' 'MSLAQYAIVPVEDEWGVLHDGDVKNRYATKEAAFESAVSAATLAIRQGHEVHVSVPGRQEGEGTLGFKAAP' A
#
# COMPACT_ATOMS: atom_id res chain seq x y z
N MET A 1 -1.29 -17.67 15.89
CA MET A 1 -1.33 -17.28 14.46
C MET A 1 -1.11 -15.78 14.42
N SER A 2 -0.11 -15.31 13.67
CA SER A 2 0.20 -13.88 13.55
C SER A 2 -0.57 -13.27 12.37
N LEU A 3 -0.86 -11.97 12.44
CA LEU A 3 -1.52 -11.21 11.38
C LEU A 3 -0.50 -10.24 10.76
N ALA A 4 -0.30 -10.35 9.44
CA ALA A 4 0.48 -9.41 8.65
C ALA A 4 -0.46 -8.43 7.94
N GLN A 5 -0.40 -7.15 8.33
CA GLN A 5 -1.23 -6.09 7.76
C GLN A 5 -0.38 -5.21 6.85
N TYR A 6 -0.88 -4.97 5.65
CA TYR A 6 -0.30 -4.05 4.67
C TYR A 6 -1.39 -3.10 4.20
N ALA A 7 -1.16 -1.80 4.35
CA ALA A 7 -2.09 -0.78 3.85
C ALA A 7 -1.37 0.13 2.86
N ILE A 8 -1.97 0.28 1.67
CA ILE A 8 -1.49 1.26 0.70
C ILE A 8 -1.97 2.64 1.15
N VAL A 9 -1.06 3.57 1.36
CA VAL A 9 -1.37 4.91 1.88
C VAL A 9 -0.78 5.99 0.97
N PRO A 10 -1.48 7.10 0.74
CA PRO A 10 -0.89 8.25 0.08
C PRO A 10 0.17 8.88 1.00
N VAL A 11 1.31 9.25 0.42
CA VAL A 11 2.41 9.96 1.10
C VAL A 11 2.81 11.13 0.23
N GLU A 12 2.31 12.32 0.57
CA GLU A 12 2.49 13.54 -0.25
C GLU A 12 1.98 13.30 -1.68
N ASP A 13 2.86 13.34 -2.68
CA ASP A 13 2.56 13.10 -4.10
C ASP A 13 2.96 11.67 -4.55
N GLU A 14 3.17 10.76 -3.60
CA GLU A 14 3.57 9.37 -3.83
C GLU A 14 2.67 8.39 -3.06
N TRP A 15 2.93 7.11 -3.26
CA TRP A 15 2.27 6.00 -2.59
C TRP A 15 3.23 5.24 -1.70
N GLY A 16 2.79 4.88 -0.51
CA GLY A 16 3.55 4.09 0.44
C GLY A 16 2.84 2.79 0.82
N VAL A 17 3.63 1.84 1.32
CA VAL A 17 3.12 0.64 1.98
C VAL A 17 3.33 0.80 3.48
N LEU A 18 2.25 0.97 4.23
CA LEU A 18 2.24 0.95 5.68
C LEU A 18 2.25 -0.50 6.16
N HIS A 19 3.29 -0.87 6.92
CA HIS A 19 3.45 -2.18 7.54
C HIS A 19 4.15 -2.01 8.90
N ASP A 20 3.66 -2.67 9.94
CA ASP A 20 4.18 -2.53 11.31
C ASP A 20 4.27 -1.07 11.83
N GLY A 21 3.38 -0.20 11.34
CA GLY A 21 3.32 1.20 11.74
C GLY A 21 4.29 2.13 11.00
N ASP A 22 5.06 1.62 10.02
CA ASP A 22 6.04 2.40 9.27
C ASP A 22 5.83 2.30 7.75
N VAL A 23 6.19 3.36 7.03
CA VAL A 23 6.17 3.40 5.56
C VAL A 23 7.60 3.38 5.05
N LYS A 24 8.06 2.19 4.68
CA LYS A 24 9.47 1.99 4.30
C LYS A 24 9.81 2.40 2.88
N ASN A 25 8.85 2.28 1.95
CA ASN A 25 9.07 2.54 0.53
C ASN A 25 8.02 3.50 -0.02
N ARG A 26 8.44 4.36 -0.95
CA ARG A 26 7.58 5.26 -1.72
C ARG A 26 7.58 4.85 -3.19
N TYR A 27 6.44 5.04 -3.84
CA TYR A 27 6.15 4.59 -5.19
C TYR A 27 5.38 5.66 -5.96
N ALA A 28 5.66 5.79 -7.25
CA ALA A 28 4.99 6.78 -8.10
C ALA A 28 3.49 6.46 -8.35
N THR A 29 3.09 5.18 -8.27
CA THR A 29 1.71 4.75 -8.52
C THR A 29 1.17 3.85 -7.43
N LYS A 30 -0.16 3.88 -7.27
CA LYS A 30 -0.91 3.04 -6.32
C LYS A 30 -0.68 1.55 -6.61
N GLU A 31 -0.66 1.20 -7.88
CA GLU A 31 -0.46 -0.16 -8.38
C GLU A 31 0.95 -0.69 -8.05
N ALA A 32 1.99 0.14 -8.19
CA ALA A 32 3.35 -0.26 -7.86
C ALA A 32 3.53 -0.51 -6.36
N ALA A 33 2.91 0.33 -5.52
CA ALA A 33 2.88 0.12 -4.08
C ALA A 33 2.16 -1.19 -3.72
N PHE A 34 1.01 -1.46 -4.37
CA PHE A 34 0.26 -2.69 -4.17
C PHE A 34 1.04 -3.94 -4.57
N GLU A 35 1.67 -3.95 -5.74
CA GLU A 35 2.48 -5.08 -6.21
C GLU A 35 3.64 -5.38 -5.26
N SER A 36 4.30 -4.34 -4.74
CA SER A 36 5.34 -4.50 -3.73
C SER A 36 4.80 -5.07 -2.40
N ALA A 37 3.64 -4.59 -1.94
CA ALA A 37 3.00 -5.09 -0.72
C ALA A 37 2.63 -6.58 -0.85
N VAL A 38 2.03 -6.99 -1.97
CA VAL A 38 1.67 -8.39 -2.23
C VAL A 38 2.91 -9.27 -2.36
N SER A 39 3.97 -8.75 -3.00
CA SER A 39 5.25 -9.45 -3.07
C SER A 39 5.83 -9.72 -1.69
N ALA A 40 5.82 -8.73 -0.79
CA ALA A 40 6.25 -8.89 0.60
C ALA A 40 5.33 -9.84 1.40
N ALA A 41 4.01 -9.74 1.21
CA ALA A 41 3.02 -10.57 1.86
C ALA A 41 3.17 -12.07 1.55
N THR A 42 3.73 -12.43 0.40
CA THR A 42 4.00 -13.84 0.03
C THR A 42 4.86 -14.56 1.07
N LEU A 43 5.78 -13.84 1.73
CA LEU A 43 6.60 -14.38 2.80
C LEU A 43 5.77 -14.70 4.07
N ALA A 44 4.81 -13.84 4.41
CA ALA A 44 3.90 -14.06 5.54
C ALA A 44 2.97 -15.27 5.29
N ILE A 45 2.50 -15.45 4.05
CA ILE A 45 1.72 -16.63 3.63
C ILE A 45 2.53 -17.90 3.86
N ARG A 46 3.80 -17.94 3.42
CA ARG A 46 4.69 -19.11 3.62
C ARG A 46 4.88 -19.47 5.09
N GLN A 47 4.79 -18.50 6.00
CA GLN A 47 4.91 -18.69 7.44
C GLN A 47 3.58 -19.09 8.11
N GLY A 48 2.49 -19.19 7.36
CA GLY A 48 1.16 -19.50 7.88
C GLY A 48 0.52 -18.35 8.65
N HIS A 49 0.93 -17.10 8.36
CA HIS A 49 0.31 -15.91 8.93
C HIS A 49 -0.98 -15.57 8.15
N GLU A 50 -1.95 -15.01 8.86
CA GLU A 50 -3.07 -14.34 8.23
C GLU A 50 -2.56 -13.05 7.57
N VAL A 51 -3.06 -12.72 6.38
CA VAL A 51 -2.58 -11.57 5.61
C VAL A 51 -3.75 -10.72 5.18
N HIS A 52 -3.71 -9.44 5.54
CA HIS A 52 -4.63 -8.41 5.04
C HIS A 52 -3.86 -7.39 4.22
N VAL A 53 -4.32 -7.16 3.00
CA VAL A 53 -3.82 -6.09 2.12
C VAL A 53 -5.00 -5.17 1.78
N SER A 54 -4.89 -3.89 2.12
CA SER A 54 -5.93 -2.89 1.84
C SER A 54 -5.43 -1.83 0.89
N VAL A 55 -6.32 -1.40 -0.01
CA VAL A 55 -6.05 -0.35 -0.99
C VAL A 55 -7.19 0.67 -0.92
N PRO A 56 -6.89 1.98 -0.76
CA PRO A 56 -7.91 2.99 -0.73
C PRO A 56 -8.55 3.15 -2.11
N GLY A 57 -9.88 3.24 -2.11
CA GLY A 57 -10.65 3.63 -3.30
C GLY A 57 -10.22 5.00 -3.83
N ARG A 58 -10.57 5.30 -5.07
CA ARG A 58 -10.35 6.63 -5.65
C ARG A 58 -11.26 7.64 -4.96
N GLN A 59 -10.71 8.72 -4.41
CA GLN A 59 -11.50 9.86 -3.91
C GLN A 59 -11.80 10.87 -5.01
N GLU A 60 -12.90 11.61 -4.86
CA GLU A 60 -13.24 12.70 -5.78
C GLU A 60 -12.15 13.78 -5.76
N GLY A 61 -11.59 14.11 -6.94
CA GLY A 61 -10.49 15.06 -7.08
C GLY A 61 -9.08 14.44 -7.06
N GLU A 62 -8.95 13.13 -6.89
CA GLU A 62 -7.68 12.42 -7.18
C GLU A 62 -7.41 12.39 -8.70
N GLY A 63 -6.19 12.74 -9.10
CA GLY A 63 -5.72 12.58 -10.47
C GLY A 63 -5.60 11.11 -10.88
N THR A 64 -5.16 10.85 -12.11
CA THR A 64 -4.94 9.48 -12.64
C THR A 64 -4.02 8.64 -11.76
N LEU A 65 -3.09 9.27 -11.05
CA LEU A 65 -2.14 8.63 -10.14
C LEU A 65 -2.70 8.43 -8.71
N GLY A 66 -3.91 8.90 -8.41
CA GLY A 66 -4.58 8.65 -7.13
C GLY A 66 -4.18 9.58 -5.98
N PHE A 67 -3.46 10.67 -6.24
CA PHE A 67 -3.31 11.77 -5.29
C PHE A 67 -3.97 13.02 -5.85
N LYS A 68 -4.32 13.97 -4.98
CA LYS A 68 -4.98 15.21 -5.37
C LYS A 68 -4.10 15.94 -6.39
N ALA A 69 -4.60 16.17 -7.60
CA ALA A 69 -3.88 17.00 -8.56
C ALA A 69 -3.71 18.40 -7.95
N ALA A 70 -2.49 18.91 -7.90
CA ALA A 70 -2.25 20.31 -7.56
C ALA A 70 -3.08 21.21 -8.50
N PRO A 71 -3.66 22.31 -8.00
CA PRO A 71 -4.55 23.19 -8.77
C PRO A 71 -3.84 23.84 -9.97
#